data_AF-A0A1I4RQZ8-F1
#
_entry.id   AF-A0A1I4RQZ8-F1
#
_cell.length_a   1.000
_cell.length_b   1.000
_cell.length_c   1.000
_cell.angle_alpha   90.00
_cell.angle_beta   90.00
_cell.angle_gamma   90.00
#
_symmetry.space_group_name_H-M   'P 1'
#
loop_
_entity.id
_entity.type
_entity.pdbx_description
1 polymer ?
#
loop_
_entity_poly.entity_id
_entity_poly.type
_entity_poly.pdbx_seq_one_letter_code
_entity_poly.pdbx_strand_id
1 'polypeptide(L)'
;MEAAPGGTPRRVAALPTDGLPNGLALDPAGSTLYVADSSKSTVWAVPASGGKATAWLTDPALSPDPSVPFGANGLRFHRGAVWVSNSAQGTLLRIPVTATGARAGSTP
;
A
#
# COMPACT_ATOMS: atom_id res chain seq x y z
N MET A 1 -8.44 -7.92 -25.60
CA MET A 1 -7.32 -8.36 -24.76
C MET A 1 -7.78 -9.63 -24.07
N GLU A 2 -7.40 -10.80 -24.57
CA GLU A 2 -7.70 -12.07 -23.92
C GLU A 2 -6.90 -12.16 -22.61
N ALA A 3 -7.57 -12.57 -21.54
CA ALA A 3 -6.91 -12.91 -20.30
C ALA A 3 -6.02 -14.14 -20.53
N ALA A 4 -4.79 -14.11 -20.04
CA ALA A 4 -3.95 -15.30 -19.97
C ALA A 4 -4.70 -16.43 -19.24
N PRO A 5 -4.50 -17.71 -19.60
CA PRO A 5 -5.23 -18.82 -18.99
C PRO A 5 -5.19 -18.73 -17.46
N GLY A 6 -6.37 -18.77 -16.84
CA GLY A 6 -6.56 -18.49 -15.43
C GLY A 6 -5.72 -19.39 -14.53
N GLY A 7 -4.64 -18.83 -13.97
CA GLY A 7 -3.86 -19.49 -12.94
C GLY A 7 -4.68 -19.64 -11.65
N THR A 8 -4.45 -20.72 -10.92
CA THR A 8 -5.05 -20.91 -9.58
C THR A 8 -4.62 -19.76 -8.66
N PRO A 9 -5.55 -19.13 -7.92
CA PRO A 9 -5.19 -18.13 -6.93
C PRO A 9 -4.17 -18.68 -5.94
N ARG A 10 -3.11 -17.90 -5.68
CA ARG A 10 -2.09 -18.23 -4.68
C ARG A 10 -1.89 -17.08 -3.72
N ARG A 11 -1.66 -17.40 -2.44
CA ARG A 11 -1.31 -16.39 -1.43
C ARG A 11 0.08 -15.83 -1.73
N VAL A 12 0.18 -14.52 -1.91
CA VAL A 12 1.45 -13.79 -2.13
C VAL A 12 2.11 -13.46 -0.79
N ALA A 13 1.34 -12.99 0.18
CA ALA A 13 1.82 -12.65 1.52
C ALA A 13 0.74 -12.88 2.57
N ALA A 14 1.18 -12.98 3.83
CA ALA A 14 0.31 -12.84 4.99
C ALA A 14 0.46 -11.40 5.53
N LEU A 15 -0.66 -10.74 5.75
CA LEU A 15 -0.75 -9.44 6.44
C LEU A 15 -1.29 -9.66 7.86
N PRO A 16 -1.13 -8.69 8.77
CA PRO A 16 -1.71 -8.79 10.10
C PRO A 16 -3.22 -9.06 10.06
N THR A 17 -3.70 -10.00 10.87
CA THR A 17 -5.09 -10.46 10.86
C THR A 17 -6.08 -9.46 11.45
N ASP A 18 -5.57 -8.46 12.17
CA ASP A 18 -6.28 -7.32 12.75
C ASP A 18 -6.20 -6.05 11.87
N GLY A 19 -5.66 -6.18 10.65
CA GLY A 19 -5.65 -5.12 9.64
C GLY A 19 -6.86 -5.17 8.70
N LEU A 20 -6.98 -4.15 7.84
CA LEU A 20 -7.97 -4.08 6.78
C LEU A 20 -7.28 -3.73 5.45
N PRO A 21 -6.65 -4.71 4.77
CA PRO A 21 -6.02 -4.46 3.46
C PRO A 21 -7.08 -4.10 2.43
N ASN A 22 -6.86 -3.01 1.70
CA ASN A 22 -7.84 -2.46 0.78
C ASN A 22 -7.26 -2.24 -0.63
N GLY A 23 -6.65 -1.08 -0.87
CA GLY A 23 -5.99 -0.80 -2.13
C GLY A 23 -4.60 -1.42 -2.23
N LEU A 24 -4.14 -1.60 -3.46
CA LEU A 24 -2.76 -1.98 -3.76
C LEU A 24 -2.22 -1.28 -5.00
N ALA A 25 -0.90 -1.13 -5.07
CA ALA A 25 -0.19 -0.65 -6.24
C ALA A 25 1.14 -1.38 -6.42
N LEU A 26 1.43 -1.83 -7.64
CA LEU A 26 2.73 -2.39 -8.01
C LEU A 26 3.66 -1.25 -8.46
N ASP A 27 4.93 -1.32 -8.06
CA ASP A 27 5.95 -0.43 -8.60
C ASP A 27 6.23 -0.70 -10.10
N PRO A 28 6.82 0.26 -10.84
CA PRO A 28 7.06 0.10 -12.27
C PRO A 28 8.06 -1.03 -12.60
N ALA A 29 8.92 -1.39 -11.65
CA ALA A 29 9.87 -2.49 -11.78
C ALA A 29 9.22 -3.87 -11.53
N GLY A 30 7.97 -3.93 -11.08
CA GLY A 30 7.27 -5.18 -10.79
C GLY A 30 7.84 -5.95 -9.60
N SER A 31 8.57 -5.28 -8.71
CA SER A 31 9.31 -5.88 -7.59
C SER A 31 8.59 -5.71 -6.26
N THR A 32 7.85 -4.60 -6.06
CA THR A 32 7.21 -4.26 -4.79
C THR A 32 5.73 -3.94 -4.97
N LEU A 33 4.88 -4.67 -4.25
CA LEU A 33 3.47 -4.35 -4.04
C LEU A 33 3.32 -3.49 -2.78
N TYR A 34 2.79 -2.29 -2.93
CA TYR A 34 2.33 -1.46 -1.83
C TYR A 34 0.87 -1.76 -1.53
N VAL A 35 0.51 -1.94 -0.27
CA VAL A 35 -0.86 -2.28 0.16
C VAL A 35 -1.27 -1.34 1.28
N ALA A 36 -2.42 -0.68 1.15
CA ALA A 36 -2.96 0.17 2.20
C ALA A 36 -3.73 -0.67 3.19
N ASP A 37 -3.56 -0.33 4.46
CA ASP A 37 -4.31 -0.88 5.57
C ASP A 37 -5.19 0.22 6.16
N SER A 38 -6.48 0.12 5.85
CA SER A 38 -7.47 1.14 6.19
C SER A 38 -7.72 1.28 7.69
N SER A 39 -7.38 0.27 8.50
CA SER A 39 -7.54 0.33 9.96
C SER A 39 -6.26 0.67 10.71
N LYS A 40 -5.08 0.46 10.11
CA LYS A 40 -3.77 0.62 10.79
C LYS A 40 -2.99 1.89 10.45
N SER A 41 -3.57 2.81 9.68
CA SER A 41 -2.86 4.02 9.21
C SER A 41 -1.53 3.69 8.52
N THR A 42 -1.48 2.53 7.83
CA THR A 42 -0.23 1.91 7.39
C THR A 42 -0.30 1.57 5.90
N VAL A 43 0.79 1.81 5.18
CA VAL A 43 1.07 1.21 3.89
C VAL A 43 2.13 0.13 4.09
N TRP A 44 1.79 -1.09 3.70
CA TRP A 44 2.69 -2.25 3.68
C TRP A 44 3.46 -2.29 2.35
N ALA A 45 4.73 -2.68 2.39
CA ALA A 45 5.48 -3.12 1.21
C ALA A 45 5.60 -4.65 1.24
N VAL A 46 5.36 -5.28 0.09
CA VAL A 46 5.36 -6.73 -0.09
C VAL A 46 6.17 -7.07 -1.34
N PRO A 47 7.14 -8.01 -1.29
CA PRO A 47 7.79 -8.49 -2.50
C PRO A 47 6.76 -9.07 -3.48
N ALA A 48 6.78 -8.66 -4.74
CA ALA A 48 5.82 -9.13 -5.74
C ALA A 48 5.95 -10.63 -6.05
N SER A 49 7.14 -11.20 -5.81
CA SER A 49 7.38 -12.65 -5.83
C SER A 49 6.64 -13.41 -4.72
N GLY A 50 6.17 -12.69 -3.70
CA GLY A 50 5.66 -13.20 -2.45
C GLY A 50 6.69 -13.16 -1.33
N GLY A 51 6.20 -13.16 -0.09
CA GLY A 51 7.05 -13.11 1.11
C GLY A 51 6.46 -12.30 2.25
N LYS A 52 7.35 -11.82 3.13
CA LYS A 52 6.98 -11.06 4.32
C LYS A 52 6.60 -9.62 3.93
N ALA A 53 5.44 -9.17 4.42
CA ALA A 53 5.07 -7.77 4.38
C ALA A 53 5.84 -6.96 5.44
N THR A 54 6.28 -5.77 5.08
CA THR A 54 6.93 -4.81 6.00
C THR A 54 6.13 -3.52 6.05
N ALA A 55 6.02 -2.92 7.24
CA ALA A 55 5.39 -1.61 7.36
C ALA A 55 6.31 -0.59 6.68
N TRP A 56 5.90 -0.09 5.53
CA TRP A 56 6.69 0.84 4.72
C TRP A 56 6.48 2.29 5.17
N LEU A 57 5.25 2.62 5.53
CA LEU A 57 4.88 3.88 6.14
C LEU A 57 3.74 3.65 7.13
N THR A 58 3.87 4.17 8.35
CA THR A 58 2.77 4.38 9.27
C THR A 58 2.73 5.86 9.59
N ASP A 59 1.58 6.51 9.37
CA ASP A 59 1.48 7.96 9.45
C ASP A 59 0.08 8.41 9.91
N PRO A 60 -0.05 9.39 10.83
CA PRO A 60 -1.36 9.91 11.25
C PRO A 60 -2.22 10.48 10.11
N ALA A 61 -1.64 10.96 9.02
CA ALA A 61 -2.38 11.41 7.84
C ALA A 61 -3.02 10.26 7.04
N LEU A 62 -2.70 9.01 7.39
CA LEU A 62 -3.34 7.80 6.86
C LEU A 62 -4.44 7.26 7.78
N SER A 63 -4.69 7.93 8.92
CA SER A 63 -5.59 7.40 9.94
C SER A 63 -7.05 7.41 9.53
N PRO A 64 -7.83 6.39 9.97
CA PRO A 64 -9.28 6.46 9.97
C PRO A 64 -9.79 7.52 10.96
N ASP A 65 -11.09 7.79 10.90
CA ASP A 65 -11.82 8.63 11.85
C ASP A 65 -12.95 7.80 12.50
N PRO A 66 -13.38 8.08 13.74
CA PRO A 66 -14.50 7.36 14.35
C PRO A 66 -15.80 7.39 13.54
N SER A 67 -16.05 8.44 12.75
CA SER A 67 -17.23 8.54 11.89
C SER A 67 -17.09 7.78 10.58
N VAL A 68 -15.86 7.64 10.06
CA VAL A 68 -15.53 6.91 8.84
C VAL A 68 -14.35 5.98 9.14
N PRO A 69 -14.60 4.69 9.45
CA PRO A 69 -13.57 3.78 9.96
C PRO A 69 -12.64 3.24 8.86
N PHE A 70 -12.35 4.05 7.85
CA PHE A 70 -11.52 3.70 6.70
C PHE A 70 -10.51 4.82 6.41
N GLY A 71 -9.27 4.65 6.85
CA GLY A 71 -8.16 5.56 6.60
C GLY A 71 -7.59 5.40 5.19
N ALA A 72 -6.30 5.08 5.09
CA ALA A 72 -5.64 4.72 3.83
C ALA A 72 -6.44 3.68 3.04
N ASN A 73 -6.83 4.00 1.81
CA ASN A 73 -7.79 3.23 1.03
C ASN A 73 -7.20 2.78 -0.31
N GLY A 74 -7.43 3.51 -1.41
CA GLY A 74 -6.81 3.24 -2.71
C GLY A 74 -5.34 3.69 -2.79
N LEU A 75 -4.56 2.99 -3.63
CA LEU A 75 -3.18 3.39 -3.98
C LEU A 75 -2.96 3.42 -5.48
N ARG A 76 -2.04 4.27 -5.90
CA ARG A 76 -1.47 4.27 -7.25
C ARG A 76 0.02 4.56 -7.16
N PHE A 77 0.85 3.75 -7.81
CA PHE A 77 2.23 4.15 -8.07
C PHE A 77 2.25 4.99 -9.36
N HIS A 78 2.78 6.21 -9.28
CA HIS A 78 2.92 7.06 -10.46
C HIS A 78 4.01 8.11 -10.25
N ARG A 79 4.90 8.25 -11.25
CA ARG A 79 5.98 9.26 -11.28
C ARG A 79 6.84 9.27 -10.00
N GLY A 80 7.35 8.10 -9.62
CA GLY A 80 8.26 7.93 -8.49
C GLY A 80 7.61 8.18 -7.11
N ALA A 81 6.29 8.05 -7.02
CA ALA A 81 5.58 8.21 -5.76
C ALA A 81 4.42 7.21 -5.64
N VAL A 82 4.14 6.82 -4.41
CA VAL A 82 2.88 6.16 -4.04
C VAL A 82 1.88 7.25 -3.67
N TRP A 83 0.76 7.26 -4.38
CA TRP A 83 -0.37 8.13 -4.10
C TRP A 83 -1.40 7.35 -3.31
N VAL A 84 -1.87 7.90 -2.19
CA VAL A 84 -2.79 7.20 -1.27
C VAL A 84 -4.00 8.10 -1.00
N SER A 85 -5.20 7.60 -1.31
CA SER A 85 -6.43 8.26 -0.86
C SER A 85 -6.74 7.86 0.58
N ASN A 86 -7.13 8.80 1.43
CA ASN A 86 -7.68 8.55 2.75
C ASN A 86 -9.19 8.83 2.73
N SER A 87 -10.03 7.81 2.96
CA SER A 87 -11.49 7.95 2.90
C SER A 87 -12.06 8.72 4.09
N ALA A 88 -11.45 8.57 5.27
CA ALA A 88 -11.90 9.22 6.49
C ALA A 88 -11.60 10.72 6.49
N GLN A 89 -10.44 11.09 5.96
CA GLN A 89 -9.97 12.47 5.98
C GLN A 89 -10.28 13.22 4.68
N GLY A 90 -10.72 12.53 3.63
CA GLY A 90 -10.97 13.13 2.32
C GLY A 90 -9.70 13.68 1.66
N THR A 91 -8.54 13.08 1.93
CA THR A 91 -7.22 13.56 1.47
C THR A 91 -6.59 12.64 0.43
N LEU A 92 -5.67 13.20 -0.35
CA LEU A 92 -4.80 12.47 -1.27
C LEU A 92 -3.34 12.79 -0.94
N LEU A 93 -2.62 11.79 -0.45
CA LEU A 93 -1.20 11.92 -0.11
C LEU A 93 -0.34 11.51 -1.30
N ARG A 94 0.75 12.24 -1.53
CA ARG A 94 1.83 11.86 -2.44
C ARG A 94 3.08 11.55 -1.63
N ILE A 95 3.50 10.29 -1.63
CA ILE A 95 4.66 9.81 -0.88
C ILE A 95 5.78 9.47 -1.87
N PRO A 96 6.83 10.29 -2.01
CA PRO A 96 7.92 9.99 -2.93
C PRO A 96 8.68 8.74 -2.51
N VAL A 97 9.14 7.98 -3.51
CA VAL A 97 9.86 6.72 -3.35
C VAL A 97 11.27 6.92 -3.88
N THR A 98 12.27 6.56 -3.08
CA THR A 98 13.69 6.57 -3.45
C THR A 98 14.00 5.42 -4.41
N ALA A 99 15.19 5.45 -5.03
CA ALA A 99 15.63 4.38 -5.93
C ALA A 99 15.69 2.99 -5.27
N THR A 100 15.85 2.92 -3.94
CA THR A 100 15.88 1.67 -3.17
C THR A 100 14.49 1.23 -2.70
N GLY A 101 13.43 1.94 -3.07
CA GLY A 101 12.06 1.65 -2.64
C GLY A 101 11.67 2.22 -1.27
N ALA A 102 12.61 2.82 -0.53
CA ALA A 102 12.31 3.54 0.71
C ALA A 102 11.56 4.84 0.43
N ARG A 103 10.73 5.32 1.37
CA ARG A 103 10.10 6.65 1.24
C ARG A 103 11.15 7.76 1.33
N ALA A 104 11.02 8.81 0.54
CA ALA A 104 11.90 9.98 0.69
C ALA A 104 11.59 10.71 2.01
N GLY A 105 12.63 11.09 2.76
CA GLY A 105 12.48 11.79 4.04
C GLY A 105 12.32 10.90 5.28
N SER A 106 12.46 9.58 5.16
CA SER A 106 12.79 8.74 6.32
C SER A 106 14.26 8.94 6.65
N THR A 107 14.57 9.69 7.71
CA THR A 107 15.87 9.53 8.39
C THR A 107 15.95 8.08 8.91
N PRO A 108 17.11 7.41 8.84
CA PRO A 108 17.31 6.08 9.43
C PRO A 108 16.86 5.98 10.89
#